data_AF-A0A9D3WLS4-F1
#
_entry.id   AF-A0A9D3WLS4-F1
#
_cell.length_a   1.000
_cell.length_b   1.000
_cell.length_c   1.000
_cell.angle_alpha   90.00
_cell.angle_beta   90.00
_cell.angle_gamma   90.00
#
_symmetry.space_group_name_H-M   'P 1'
#
loop_
_entity.id
_entity.type
_entity.pdbx_description
1 polymer ?
#
loop_
_entity_poly.entity_id
_entity_poly.type
_entity_poly.pdbx_seq_one_letter_code
_entity_poly.pdbx_strand_id
1 'polypeptide(L)'
;MLFSLTFLRSQSKELSWNFSNYPNPLTTYTVTNCSVSAEGIPTCSSGHNFINPAYQGRTVFFPENASLLLQNLQLSDSGVYSVTFKVPQQTRHITLTVSEPHFNHGNAEGGTGNKMNSPLVLFLGLLITGGLSFLLLLLLLFFCCRWHKGAVQQKRTRIIKQQEEVL
;
A
#
# COMPACT_ATOMS: atom_id res chain seq x y z
N MET A 1 -0.10 -10.00 7.82
CA MET A 1 -0.59 -9.16 6.69
C MET A 1 -1.21 -7.90 7.26
N LEU A 2 -0.93 -6.74 6.66
CA LEU A 2 -1.51 -5.47 7.09
C LEU A 2 -2.78 -5.18 6.27
N PHE A 3 -3.92 -5.04 6.95
CA PHE A 3 -5.13 -4.50 6.37
C PHE A 3 -5.10 -2.99 6.58
N SER A 4 -4.91 -2.23 5.49
CA SER A 4 -4.85 -0.77 5.54
C SER A 4 -5.96 -0.17 4.70
N LEU A 5 -6.78 0.68 5.32
CA LEU A 5 -7.55 1.68 4.58
C LEU A 5 -6.79 3.00 4.69
N THR A 6 -6.19 3.44 3.58
CA THR A 6 -5.77 4.83 3.46
C THR A 6 -7.05 5.67 3.35
N PHE A 7 -7.60 6.12 4.48
CA PHE A 7 -8.79 6.97 4.47
C PHE A 7 -8.53 8.31 5.17
N LEU A 8 -8.91 9.37 4.45
CA LEU A 8 -8.96 10.76 4.91
C LEU A 8 -9.89 10.85 6.12
N ARG A 9 -9.32 11.12 7.30
CA ARG A 9 -9.98 11.66 8.51
C ARG A 9 -11.49 11.37 8.60
N SER A 10 -11.86 10.12 8.84
CA SER A 10 -13.24 9.80 9.22
C SER A 10 -13.47 10.31 10.64
N GLN A 11 -14.37 11.29 10.82
CA GLN A 11 -14.77 11.87 12.11
C GLN A 11 -15.61 10.88 12.95
N SER A 12 -15.35 9.58 12.84
CA SER A 12 -16.15 8.56 13.51
C SER A 12 -15.78 8.45 14.97
N LYS A 13 -16.79 8.54 15.84
CA LYS A 13 -16.64 8.34 17.29
C LYS A 13 -16.28 6.91 17.65
N GLU A 14 -16.65 5.96 16.80
CA GLU A 14 -16.37 4.54 17.03
C GLU A 14 -16.08 3.81 15.73
N LEU A 15 -15.13 2.89 15.81
CA LEU A 15 -14.72 2.00 14.73
C LEU A 15 -14.63 0.57 15.26
N SER A 16 -15.10 -0.40 14.47
CA SER A 16 -15.04 -1.81 14.83
C SER A 16 -14.57 -2.65 13.66
N TRP A 17 -13.54 -3.47 13.89
CA TRP A 17 -13.15 -4.54 12.98
C TRP A 17 -13.88 -5.83 13.32
N ASN A 18 -14.45 -6.48 12.32
CA ASN A 18 -15.23 -7.71 12.45
C ASN A 18 -14.71 -8.75 11.45
N PHE A 19 -14.89 -10.02 11.78
CA PHE A 19 -14.56 -11.15 10.92
C PHE A 19 -15.81 -11.97 10.76
N SER A 20 -16.23 -12.24 9.52
CA SER A 20 -17.50 -12.89 9.20
C SER A 20 -17.73 -14.22 9.92
N ASN A 21 -16.64 -14.92 10.26
CA ASN A 21 -16.70 -16.25 10.87
C ASN A 21 -16.93 -16.18 12.39
N TYR A 22 -16.91 -14.99 13.00
CA TYR A 22 -17.14 -14.80 14.43
C TYR A 22 -18.13 -13.66 14.69
N PRO A 23 -19.05 -13.82 15.68
CA PRO A 23 -20.04 -12.79 15.97
C PRO A 23 -19.46 -11.58 16.70
N ASN A 24 -18.34 -11.77 17.39
CA ASN A 24 -17.70 -10.71 18.17
C ASN A 24 -16.67 -9.96 17.32
N PRO A 25 -16.55 -8.63 17.51
CA PRO A 25 -15.51 -7.86 16.84
C PRO A 25 -14.12 -8.34 17.26
N LEU A 26 -13.14 -8.20 16.36
CA LEU A 26 -11.74 -8.46 16.68
C LEU A 26 -11.17 -7.31 17.52
N THR A 27 -11.51 -6.09 17.14
CA THR A 27 -11.11 -4.89 17.87
C THR A 27 -12.14 -3.78 17.69
N THR A 28 -12.32 -3.00 18.74
CA THR A 28 -13.15 -1.80 18.74
C THR A 28 -12.32 -0.64 19.24
N TYR A 29 -12.38 0.48 18.51
CA TYR A 29 -11.74 1.72 18.87
C TYR A 29 -12.79 2.79 19.09
N THR A 30 -12.80 3.37 20.29
CA THR A 30 -13.69 4.47 20.65
C THR A 30 -12.86 5.72 20.82
N VAL A 31 -13.15 6.75 20.04
CA VAL A 31 -12.49 8.04 20.14
C VAL A 31 -12.98 8.74 21.40
N THR A 32 -12.07 9.21 22.23
CA THR A 32 -12.36 9.96 23.46
C THR A 32 -11.64 11.31 23.43
N ASN A 33 -12.01 12.21 24.34
CA ASN A 33 -11.34 13.50 24.49
C ASN A 33 -11.32 14.32 23.17
N CYS A 34 -12.51 14.49 22.60
CA CYS A 34 -12.75 15.38 21.47
C CYS A 34 -13.22 16.74 21.99
N SER A 35 -12.49 17.79 21.64
CA SER A 35 -12.90 19.19 21.83
C SER A 35 -13.10 19.86 20.47
N VAL A 36 -13.65 21.06 20.48
CA VAL A 36 -13.76 21.91 19.29
C VAL A 36 -12.82 23.09 19.50
N SER A 37 -11.87 23.26 18.59
CA SER A 37 -10.96 24.41 18.60
C SER A 37 -11.73 25.73 18.36
N ALA A 38 -11.10 26.87 18.65
CA ALA A 38 -11.69 28.19 18.39
C ALA A 38 -12.08 28.41 16.91
N GLU A 39 -11.48 27.66 15.99
CA GLU A 39 -11.74 27.67 14.55
C GLU A 39 -12.93 26.76 14.15
N GLY A 40 -13.58 26.10 15.12
CA GLY A 40 -14.68 25.17 14.86
C GLY A 40 -14.23 23.77 14.42
N ILE A 41 -12.92 23.49 14.42
CA ILE A 41 -12.37 22.19 13.99
C ILE A 41 -12.38 21.20 15.18
N PRO A 42 -12.98 20.00 15.02
CA PRO A 42 -12.90 18.95 16.02
C PRO A 42 -11.46 18.45 16.21
N THR A 43 -11.00 18.43 17.45
CA THR A 43 -9.70 17.91 17.87
C THR A 43 -9.91 16.76 18.85
N CYS A 44 -9.68 15.54 18.39
CA CYS A 44 -9.68 14.34 19.24
C CYS A 44 -8.23 13.93 19.50
N SER A 45 -7.86 13.80 20.77
CA SER A 45 -6.47 13.57 21.20
C SER A 45 -6.20 12.15 21.71
N SER A 46 -7.24 11.36 21.96
CA SER A 46 -7.09 10.01 22.49
C SER A 46 -8.22 9.09 22.05
N GLY A 47 -8.08 7.81 22.36
CA GLY A 47 -9.16 6.84 22.25
C GLY A 47 -8.84 5.59 23.05
N HIS A 48 -9.86 4.77 23.24
CA HIS A 48 -9.74 3.48 23.89
C HIS A 48 -9.78 2.39 22.83
N ASN A 49 -8.78 1.50 22.86
CA ASN A 49 -8.73 0.32 22.02
C ASN A 49 -9.05 -0.92 22.85
N PHE A 50 -10.10 -1.64 22.46
CA PHE A 50 -10.42 -2.96 22.94
C PHE A 50 -10.01 -4.01 21.90
N ILE A 51 -9.28 -5.04 22.32
CA ILE A 51 -8.92 -6.18 21.50
C ILE A 51 -9.58 -7.42 22.10
N ASN A 52 -10.22 -8.22 21.25
CA ASN A 52 -10.84 -9.47 21.64
C ASN A 52 -9.78 -10.45 22.15
N PRO A 53 -9.97 -11.10 23.33
CA PRO A 53 -9.01 -12.05 23.89
C PRO A 53 -8.58 -13.16 22.92
N ALA A 54 -9.47 -13.63 22.05
CA ALA A 54 -9.16 -14.67 21.06
C ALA A 54 -8.11 -14.23 20.02
N TYR A 55 -7.93 -12.92 19.84
CA TYR A 55 -7.02 -12.32 18.88
C TYR A 55 -5.88 -11.52 19.56
N GLN A 56 -5.81 -11.58 20.88
CA GLN A 56 -4.78 -10.91 21.65
C GLN A 56 -3.41 -11.53 21.34
N GLY A 57 -2.40 -10.68 21.14
CA GLY A 57 -1.06 -11.11 20.72
C GLY A 57 -0.93 -11.48 19.24
N ARG A 58 -2.04 -11.56 18.49
CA ARG A 58 -2.03 -11.75 17.03
C ARG A 58 -2.45 -10.50 16.26
N THR A 59 -3.04 -9.52 16.93
CA THR A 59 -3.54 -8.29 16.30
C THR A 59 -2.85 -7.05 16.84
N VAL A 60 -2.56 -6.11 15.94
CA VAL A 60 -2.11 -4.75 16.27
C VAL A 60 -2.99 -3.78 15.51
N PHE A 61 -3.66 -2.89 16.22
CA PHE A 61 -4.52 -1.87 15.64
C PHE A 61 -3.82 -0.52 15.61
N PHE A 62 -3.95 0.19 14.49
CA PHE A 62 -3.37 1.51 14.24
C PHE A 62 -4.51 2.52 14.07
N PRO A 63 -4.83 3.31 15.11
CA PRO A 63 -5.93 4.27 15.07
C PRO A 63 -5.79 5.34 14.00
N GLU A 64 -4.55 5.75 13.68
CA GLU A 64 -4.24 6.89 12.81
C GLU A 64 -4.74 6.69 11.37
N ASN A 65 -4.75 5.44 10.91
CA ASN A 65 -5.17 5.04 9.57
C ASN A 65 -6.22 3.92 9.63
N ALA A 66 -6.86 3.71 10.77
CA ALA A 66 -7.86 2.65 11.00
C ALA A 66 -7.39 1.25 10.55
N SER A 67 -6.08 0.99 10.56
CA SER A 67 -5.52 -0.24 10.00
C SER A 67 -5.37 -1.32 11.05
N LEU A 68 -5.45 -2.57 10.60
CA LEU A 68 -5.30 -3.76 11.44
C LEU A 68 -4.21 -4.65 10.87
N LEU A 69 -3.18 -4.92 11.67
CA LEU A 69 -2.18 -5.94 11.37
C LEU A 69 -2.59 -7.25 12.02
N LEU A 70 -2.75 -8.29 11.22
CA LEU A 70 -2.92 -9.66 11.69
C LEU A 70 -1.61 -10.44 11.50
N GLN A 71 -1.09 -10.98 12.58
CA GLN A 71 0.18 -11.70 12.68
C GLN A 71 -0.04 -13.20 12.80
N ASN A 72 0.99 -13.98 12.45
CA ASN A 72 0.97 -15.44 12.49
C ASN A 72 -0.26 -16.01 11.76
N LEU A 73 -0.40 -15.71 10.47
CA LEU A 73 -1.57 -16.10 9.68
C LEU A 73 -1.73 -17.63 9.60
N GLN A 74 -2.97 -18.08 9.74
CA GLN A 74 -3.41 -19.46 9.64
C GLN A 74 -4.42 -19.59 8.51
N LEU A 75 -4.59 -20.81 7.96
CA LEU A 75 -5.59 -21.04 6.90
C LEU A 75 -7.00 -20.65 7.33
N SER A 76 -7.33 -20.88 8.62
CA SER A 76 -8.59 -20.52 9.26
C SER A 76 -8.85 -19.01 9.36
N ASP A 77 -7.81 -18.18 9.19
CA ASP A 77 -7.98 -16.73 9.16
C ASP A 77 -8.54 -16.23 7.81
N SER A 78 -8.65 -17.12 6.80
CA SER A 78 -9.27 -16.80 5.53
C SER A 78 -10.75 -16.46 5.70
N GLY A 79 -11.21 -15.43 5.00
CA GLY A 79 -12.62 -15.03 4.97
C GLY A 79 -12.78 -13.52 4.87
N VAL A 80 -13.97 -13.02 5.22
CA VAL A 80 -14.32 -11.62 5.02
C VAL A 80 -14.15 -10.85 6.33
N TYR A 81 -13.27 -9.85 6.29
CA TYR A 81 -13.10 -8.87 7.33
C TYR A 81 -13.91 -7.62 6.96
N SER A 82 -14.45 -6.96 7.97
CA SER A 82 -15.12 -5.68 7.77
C SER A 82 -14.69 -4.67 8.80
N VAL A 83 -14.60 -3.41 8.38
CA VAL A 83 -14.45 -2.28 9.27
C VAL A 83 -15.74 -1.46 9.24
N THR A 84 -16.32 -1.22 10.40
CA THR A 84 -17.55 -0.46 10.58
C THR A 84 -17.26 0.80 11.37
N PHE A 85 -17.48 1.96 10.75
CA PHE A 85 -17.56 3.26 11.40
C PHE A 85 -19.01 3.45 11.86
N LYS A 86 -19.24 3.82 13.13
CA LYS A 86 -20.63 3.98 13.62
C LYS A 86 -21.26 5.33 13.29
N VAL A 87 -20.47 6.41 13.16
CA VAL A 87 -21.02 7.77 12.96
C VAL A 87 -20.11 8.61 12.06
N PRO A 88 -20.42 8.85 10.77
CA PRO A 88 -21.55 8.28 10.05
C PRO A 88 -21.40 6.76 9.92
N GLN A 89 -22.51 6.04 9.85
CA GLN A 89 -22.48 4.60 9.69
C GLN A 89 -21.94 4.24 8.30
N GLN A 90 -20.77 3.62 8.26
CA GLN A 90 -20.14 3.17 7.04
C GLN A 90 -19.41 1.86 7.29
N THR A 91 -19.60 0.88 6.40
CA THR A 91 -18.89 -0.40 6.47
C THR A 91 -18.08 -0.63 5.20
N ARG A 92 -16.88 -1.18 5.36
CA ARG A 92 -16.01 -1.61 4.25
C ARG A 92 -15.62 -3.06 4.45
N HIS A 93 -15.58 -3.82 3.36
CA HIS A 93 -15.28 -5.25 3.36
C HIS A 93 -13.94 -5.53 2.69
N ILE A 94 -13.21 -6.50 3.23
CA ILE A 94 -11.92 -6.96 2.73
C ILE A 94 -11.91 -8.48 2.82
N THR A 95 -11.57 -9.16 1.74
CA THR A 95 -11.43 -10.62 1.73
C THR A 95 -9.96 -10.98 1.92
N LEU A 96 -9.68 -11.83 2.91
CA LEU A 96 -8.39 -12.46 3.13
C LEU A 96 -8.43 -13.89 2.62
N THR A 97 -7.45 -14.26 1.80
CA THR A 97 -7.20 -15.65 1.43
C THR A 97 -5.80 -16.03 1.89
N VAL A 98 -5.70 -17.05 2.74
CA VAL A 98 -4.44 -17.64 3.19
C VAL A 98 -4.32 -19.00 2.51
N SER A 99 -3.19 -19.23 1.83
CA SER A 99 -2.90 -20.46 1.11
C SER A 99 -1.64 -21.11 1.65
N GLU A 100 -1.58 -22.43 1.62
CA GLU A 100 -0.33 -23.13 1.89
C GLU A 100 0.68 -22.89 0.76
N PRO A 101 1.97 -22.72 1.08
CA PRO A 101 2.99 -22.74 0.06
C PRO A 101 3.02 -24.14 -0.57
N HIS A 102 2.69 -24.22 -1.85
CA HIS A 102 2.89 -25.44 -2.63
C HIS A 102 4.39 -25.68 -2.80
N PHE A 103 4.97 -26.48 -1.90
CA PHE A 103 6.22 -27.12 -2.18
C PHE A 103 5.92 -28.26 -3.14
N ASN A 104 6.22 -28.06 -4.42
CA ASN A 104 6.32 -29.16 -5.37
C ASN A 104 7.47 -30.05 -4.86
N HIS A 105 7.14 -31.03 -4.03
CA HIS A 105 8.02 -32.14 -3.71
C HIS A 105 8.19 -32.90 -5.02
N GLY A 106 9.29 -32.62 -5.72
CA GLY A 106 9.61 -33.29 -6.97
C GLY A 106 9.63 -34.79 -6.71
N ASN A 107 8.63 -35.50 -7.23
CA ASN A 107 8.67 -36.94 -7.34
C ASN A 107 9.92 -37.28 -8.16
N ALA A 108 10.92 -37.84 -7.49
CA ALA A 108 12.00 -38.54 -8.13
C ALA A 108 11.45 -39.86 -8.66
N GLU A 109 10.80 -39.84 -9.83
CA GLU A 109 10.64 -41.07 -10.60
C GLU A 109 10.60 -40.79 -12.12
N GLY A 110 11.66 -41.29 -12.75
CA GLY A 110 11.77 -41.79 -14.12
C GLY A 110 10.89 -41.19 -15.23
N GLY A 111 11.53 -40.42 -16.11
CA GLY A 111 10.93 -40.05 -17.39
C GLY A 111 11.92 -39.34 -18.32
N THR A 112 12.76 -40.13 -19.00
CA THR A 112 13.61 -39.69 -20.12
C THR A 112 12.75 -38.99 -21.17
N GLY A 113 12.89 -37.67 -21.29
CA GLY A 113 12.17 -36.86 -22.25
C GLY A 113 12.95 -35.59 -22.56
N ASN A 114 13.88 -35.70 -23.52
CA ASN A 114 14.65 -34.58 -24.05
C ASN A 114 13.74 -33.39 -24.42
N LYS A 115 13.83 -32.29 -23.68
CA LYS A 115 13.46 -30.98 -24.19
C LYS A 115 14.50 -29.96 -23.73
N MET A 116 15.51 -29.83 -24.58
CA MET A 116 16.59 -28.86 -24.49
C MET A 116 16.01 -27.45 -24.54
N ASN A 117 15.62 -26.90 -23.39
CA ASN A 117 15.34 -25.48 -23.25
C ASN A 117 16.69 -24.77 -23.14
N SER A 118 17.24 -24.55 -24.31
CA SER A 118 18.52 -23.91 -24.58
C SER A 118 18.68 -22.60 -23.79
N PRO A 119 19.85 -22.32 -23.18
CA PRO A 119 20.15 -21.05 -22.51
C PRO A 119 19.88 -19.84 -23.41
N LEU A 120 19.84 -20.02 -24.74
CA LEU A 120 19.49 -19.01 -25.72
C LEU A 120 18.06 -18.42 -25.54
N VAL A 121 17.08 -19.20 -25.06
CA VAL A 121 15.70 -18.70 -24.89
C VAL A 121 15.59 -17.77 -23.68
N LEU A 122 16.32 -18.07 -22.59
CA LEU A 122 16.44 -17.18 -21.44
C LEU A 122 17.22 -15.90 -21.78
N PHE A 123 18.28 -16.01 -22.58
CA PHE A 123 19.02 -14.84 -23.06
C PHE A 123 18.17 -13.96 -24.01
N LEU A 124 17.37 -14.55 -24.91
CA LEU A 124 16.45 -13.77 -25.77
C LEU A 124 15.39 -13.02 -24.94
N GLY A 125 14.81 -13.66 -23.92
CA GLY A 125 13.82 -13.02 -23.04
C GLY A 125 14.38 -11.83 -22.24
N LEU A 126 15.62 -11.96 -21.74
CA LEU A 126 16.33 -10.88 -21.03
C LEU A 126 16.71 -9.72 -21.96
N LEU A 127 17.07 -10.01 -23.22
CA LEU A 127 17.36 -8.96 -24.20
C LEU A 127 16.11 -8.14 -24.59
N ILE A 128 14.95 -8.78 -24.69
CA ILE A 128 13.69 -8.12 -25.09
C ILE A 128 13.10 -7.30 -23.93
N THR A 129 13.09 -7.84 -22.71
CA THR A 129 12.52 -7.15 -21.53
C THR A 129 13.46 -6.10 -20.94
N GLY A 130 14.77 -6.39 -20.89
CA GLY A 130 15.78 -5.44 -20.44
C GLY A 130 16.01 -4.31 -21.43
N GLY A 131 15.99 -4.61 -22.74
CA GLY A 131 16.25 -3.63 -23.80
C GLY A 131 15.20 -2.51 -23.86
N LEU A 132 13.91 -2.85 -23.78
CA LEU A 132 12.84 -1.84 -23.76
C LEU A 132 12.90 -0.96 -22.50
N SER A 133 13.17 -1.55 -21.33
CA SER A 133 13.31 -0.81 -20.07
C SER A 133 14.50 0.15 -20.12
N PHE A 134 15.64 -0.30 -20.65
CA PHE A 134 16.83 0.52 -20.81
C PHE A 134 16.64 1.64 -21.83
N LEU A 135 15.96 1.38 -22.94
CA LEU A 135 15.63 2.39 -23.96
C LEU A 135 14.70 3.48 -23.40
N LEU A 136 13.67 3.10 -22.65
CA LEU A 136 12.77 4.04 -21.97
C LEU A 136 13.51 4.93 -20.97
N LEU A 137 14.42 4.35 -20.18
CA LEU A 137 15.24 5.11 -19.24
C LEU A 137 16.15 6.11 -19.97
N LEU A 138 16.77 5.71 -21.07
CA LEU A 138 17.67 6.56 -21.85
C LEU A 138 16.93 7.72 -22.53
N LEU A 139 15.71 7.48 -23.01
CA LEU A 139 14.81 8.52 -23.53
C LEU A 139 14.41 9.50 -22.43
N LEU A 140 14.02 9.03 -21.24
CA LEU A 140 13.70 9.90 -20.11
C LEU A 140 14.88 10.78 -19.72
N LEU A 141 16.08 10.21 -19.63
CA LEU A 141 17.30 10.97 -19.34
C LEU A 141 17.59 12.01 -20.44
N PHE A 142 17.40 11.66 -21.71
CA PHE A 142 17.56 12.60 -22.82
C PHE A 142 16.56 13.76 -22.74
N PHE A 143 15.28 13.47 -22.49
CA PHE A 143 14.26 14.49 -22.30
C PHE A 143 14.56 15.38 -21.08
N CYS A 144 14.97 14.80 -19.95
CA CYS A 144 15.43 15.56 -18.77
C CYS A 144 16.64 16.45 -19.11
N CYS A 145 17.64 15.94 -19.82
CA CYS A 145 18.81 16.70 -20.24
C CYS A 145 18.44 17.86 -21.17
N ARG A 146 17.57 17.62 -22.15
CA ARG A 146 17.09 18.68 -23.06
C ARG A 146 16.27 19.72 -22.33
N TRP A 147 15.39 19.31 -21.41
CA TRP A 147 14.61 20.23 -20.59
C TRP A 147 15.52 21.12 -19.73
N HIS A 148 16.50 20.51 -19.06
CA HIS A 148 17.44 21.25 -18.22
C HIS A 148 18.29 22.22 -19.06
N LYS A 149 18.74 21.82 -20.26
CA LYS A 149 19.45 22.71 -21.19
C LYS A 149 18.56 23.83 -21.74
N GLY A 150 17.27 23.57 -21.97
CA GLY A 150 16.28 24.58 -22.40
C GLY A 150 16.01 25.64 -21.33
N ALA A 151 15.91 25.25 -20.06
CA ALA A 151 15.78 26.18 -18.94
C ALA A 151 17.03 27.08 -18.75
N VAL A 152 18.22 26.51 -18.98
CA VAL A 152 19.49 27.26 -18.92
C VAL A 152 19.60 28.28 -20.07
N GLN A 153 19.10 27.95 -21.26
CA GLN A 153 19.03 28.88 -22.40
C GLN A 153 18.10 30.06 -22.11
N GLN A 154 16.90 29.84 -21.56
CA GLN A 154 15.98 30.92 -21.18
C GLN A 154 16.59 31.89 -20.14
N LYS A 155 17.37 31.37 -19.20
CA LYS A 155 18.05 32.20 -18.18
C LYS A 155 19.16 33.07 -18.79
N ARG A 156 19.88 32.58 -19.81
CA ARG A 156 20.89 33.38 -20.54
C ARG A 156 20.28 34.46 -21.44
N THR A 157 19.18 34.17 -22.15
CA THR A 157 18.52 35.17 -23.01
C THR A 157 17.92 36.34 -22.23
N ARG A 158 17.45 36.11 -20.99
CA ARG A 158 16.95 37.19 -20.12
C ARG A 158 18.06 38.14 -19.64
N ILE A 159 19.26 37.63 -19.36
CA ILE A 159 20.37 38.45 -18.86
C ILE A 159 20.89 39.40 -19.94
N ILE A 160 20.95 38.96 -21.21
CA ILE A 160 21.42 39.81 -22.31
C ILE A 160 20.46 40.98 -22.56
N LYS A 161 19.15 40.77 -22.48
CA LYS A 161 18.15 41.85 -22.64
C LYS A 161 18.22 42.90 -21.52
N GLN A 162 18.57 42.50 -20.29
CA GLN A 162 18.71 43.44 -19.17
C GLN A 162 20.01 44.27 -19.23
N GLN A 163 21.05 43.83 -19.94
CA GLN A 163 22.26 44.64 -20.13
C GLN A 163 22.13 45.66 -21.27
N GLU A 164 21.24 45.46 -22.24
CA GLU A 164 21.03 46.37 -23.38
C GLU A 164 20.08 47.53 -23.05
N GLU A 165 19.27 47.44 -21.99
CA GLU A 165 18.40 48.53 -21.48
C GLU A 165 19.09 49.47 -20.47
N VAL A 166 20.35 49.23 -20.11
CA VAL A 166 21.09 50.01 -19.09
C VAL A 166 22.32 50.73 -19.68
N LEU A 167 22.42 50.82 -21.01
CA LEU A 167 23.41 51.67 -21.69
C LEU A 167 22.72 52.81 -22.46
#